data_AF-A0A8H6G0J8-F1
#
_entry.id   AF-A0A8H6G0J8-F1
#
_cell.length_a   1.000
_cell.length_b   1.000
_cell.length_c   1.000
_cell.angle_alpha   90.00
_cell.angle_beta   90.00
_cell.angle_gamma   90.00
#
_symmetry.space_group_name_H-M   'P 1'
#
loop_
_entity.id
_entity.type
_entity.pdbx_description
1 polymer ?
#
loop_
_entity_poly.entity_id
_entity_poly.type
_entity_poly.pdbx_seq_one_letter_code
_entity_poly.pdbx_strand_id
1 'polypeptide(L)'
;MEGTPCVKLRINLQPSHSLVFDLSGTNPFDLLLEVDRFRGDGGGWRSITLLLNGSLLDVPHALTNGLLELIDLDADCKFVFKSKDEGIARPTLSTQPSDSFDIVYLDEDSLVTLRPEDDNLTTSAPSAQPKNRVLTLLTRESGGRRKAQKIIPLRISETIKHLLKPGCRYRLQTTSIDLGVTWWRYGSQGELAIKDVPMELLPPSEPATMVATQVCHRDFSVVESLPVPPSVYISLALSPPVVYRSGDPTPTLEISITNTADQPVTMISFGSQPHISPTHTQSNNHARVISTGAKISLENFSITHMTCGKEMVQESYTCVLQVGWQRRQFTTLEPGVPLVQEIDFLKNAIAIRAGMDAGEYKLRLRARDVWWHWGTKEEILEGKPGTKRLPGGPKPPLILASDDEVIFRLKEHT
;
A
#
# COMPACT_ATOMS: atom_id res chain seq x y z
N MET A 1 5.54 11.11 44.89
CA MET A 1 6.19 10.20 43.92
C MET A 1 6.33 10.98 42.63
N GLU A 2 7.50 11.55 42.39
CA GLU A 2 7.80 12.18 41.09
C GLU A 2 7.76 11.08 40.03
N GLY A 3 6.87 11.22 39.05
CA GLY A 3 6.78 10.25 37.97
C GLY A 3 8.08 10.24 37.17
N THR A 4 8.59 9.05 36.85
CA THR A 4 9.75 8.89 35.96
C THR A 4 9.53 9.74 34.71
N PRO A 5 10.50 10.59 34.31
CA PRO A 5 10.35 11.40 33.11
C PRO A 5 10.11 10.47 31.92
N CYS A 6 9.16 10.82 31.05
CA CYS A 6 8.84 10.04 29.86
C CYS A 6 8.84 10.93 28.62
N VAL A 7 9.19 10.34 27.48
CA VAL A 7 9.08 10.97 26.15
C VAL A 7 8.04 10.21 25.35
N LYS A 8 7.01 10.92 24.92
CA LYS A 8 5.86 10.39 24.18
C LYS A 8 6.11 10.42 22.69
N LEU A 9 5.95 9.27 22.06
CA LEU A 9 5.89 9.09 20.63
C LEU A 9 4.45 8.76 20.24
N ARG A 10 3.95 9.39 19.18
CA ARG A 10 2.72 8.94 18.53
C ARG A 10 3.08 7.75 17.66
N ILE A 11 2.45 6.62 17.93
CA ILE A 11 2.64 5.38 17.18
C ILE A 11 1.32 4.93 16.59
N ASN A 12 1.37 4.42 15.35
CA ASN A 12 0.22 3.88 14.67
C ASN A 12 0.63 2.70 13.78
N LEU A 13 -0.06 1.57 13.93
CA LEU A 13 0.09 0.41 13.04
C LEU A 13 -0.75 0.66 11.78
N GLN A 14 -0.14 0.70 10.60
CA GLN A 14 -0.80 0.86 9.32
C GLN A 14 -0.55 -0.37 8.45
N PRO A 15 -1.51 -0.81 7.63
CA PRO A 15 -1.18 -1.76 6.57
C PRO A 15 -0.22 -1.11 5.57
N SER A 16 0.74 -1.88 5.06
CA SER A 16 1.57 -1.47 3.92
C SER A 16 0.73 -1.28 2.66
N HIS A 17 -0.11 -2.27 2.39
CA HIS A 17 -0.91 -2.33 1.16
C HIS A 17 -2.33 -2.81 1.36
N SER A 18 -2.55 -3.72 2.32
CA SER A 18 -3.83 -4.41 2.48
C SER A 18 -4.07 -4.79 3.94
N LEU A 19 -5.35 -4.90 4.31
CA LEU A 19 -5.77 -5.59 5.53
C LEU A 19 -6.03 -7.09 5.28
N VAL A 20 -5.48 -7.62 4.19
CA VAL A 20 -5.61 -9.01 3.77
C VAL A 20 -4.21 -9.62 3.64
N PHE A 21 -3.95 -10.62 4.46
CA PHE A 21 -2.74 -11.43 4.44
C PHE A 21 -2.95 -12.59 3.47
N ASP A 22 -2.11 -12.66 2.43
CA ASP A 22 -2.13 -13.71 1.44
C ASP A 22 -1.08 -14.77 1.77
N LEU A 23 -1.50 -15.97 2.19
CA LEU A 23 -0.59 -17.05 2.56
C LEU A 23 0.23 -17.58 1.37
N SER A 24 -0.26 -17.44 0.14
CA SER A 24 0.50 -17.80 -1.06
C SER A 24 1.75 -16.92 -1.24
N GLY A 25 1.76 -15.72 -0.66
CA GLY A 25 2.84 -14.75 -0.79
C GLY A 25 2.81 -13.94 -2.09
N THR A 26 1.76 -14.08 -2.90
CA THR A 26 1.60 -13.34 -4.16
C THR A 26 1.40 -11.85 -3.90
N ASN A 27 0.62 -11.50 -2.89
CA ASN A 27 0.48 -10.13 -2.43
C ASN A 27 1.35 -9.88 -1.18
N PRO A 28 2.31 -8.94 -1.24
CA PRO A 28 3.10 -8.61 -0.06
C PRO A 28 2.18 -8.05 1.03
N PHE A 29 2.26 -8.66 2.22
CA PHE A 29 1.65 -8.13 3.42
C PHE A 29 2.76 -7.68 4.35
N ASP A 30 2.58 -6.51 4.94
CA ASP A 30 3.35 -6.07 6.09
C ASP A 30 2.57 -5.00 6.85
N LEU A 31 2.92 -4.83 8.12
CA LEU A 31 2.46 -3.72 8.93
C LEU A 31 3.57 -2.68 9.05
N LEU A 32 3.19 -1.43 8.83
CA LEU A 32 4.04 -0.27 8.94
C LEU A 32 3.80 0.38 10.31
N LEU A 33 4.86 0.61 11.06
CA LEU A 33 4.81 1.46 12.23
C LEU A 33 5.08 2.90 11.83
N GLU A 34 4.05 3.72 11.90
CA GLU A 34 4.15 5.16 11.82
C GLU A 34 4.59 5.70 13.18
N VAL A 35 5.71 6.43 13.21
CA VAL A 35 6.26 7.04 14.42
C VAL A 35 6.40 8.54 14.20
N ASP A 36 5.76 9.34 15.06
CA ASP A 36 5.84 10.80 15.10
C ASP A 36 6.13 11.28 16.53
N ARG A 37 6.77 12.43 16.67
CA ARG A 37 7.04 13.01 17.98
C ARG A 37 5.79 13.72 18.51
N PHE A 38 5.42 13.45 19.76
CA PHE A 38 4.31 14.15 20.37
C PHE A 38 4.67 15.62 20.66
N ARG A 39 3.83 16.56 20.25
CA ARG A 39 4.11 18.02 20.31
C ARG A 39 4.05 18.61 21.73
N GLY A 40 3.79 17.81 22.77
CA GLY A 40 3.47 18.29 24.12
C GLY A 40 4.60 18.25 25.16
N ASP A 41 5.71 17.58 24.91
CA ASP A 41 6.60 17.14 26.02
C ASP A 41 7.70 18.12 26.44
N GLY A 42 7.66 19.38 26.02
CA GLY A 42 8.60 20.42 26.49
C GLY A 42 10.08 20.23 26.11
N GLY A 43 10.50 19.06 25.62
CA GLY A 43 11.88 18.66 25.30
C GLY A 43 12.52 19.30 24.06
N GLY A 44 11.95 20.39 23.56
CA GLY A 44 12.50 21.17 22.45
C GLY A 44 12.56 20.43 21.11
N TRP A 45 12.94 21.19 20.08
CA TRP A 45 13.02 20.77 18.69
C TRP A 45 14.35 20.04 18.40
N ARG A 46 14.80 19.09 19.24
CA ARG A 46 16.03 18.29 19.00
C ARG A 46 15.70 16.93 18.40
N SER A 47 16.52 16.39 17.51
CA SER A 47 16.24 15.06 16.92
C SER A 47 16.32 14.01 18.02
N ILE A 48 15.59 12.90 17.87
CA ILE A 48 15.70 11.75 18.77
C ILE A 48 16.31 10.61 17.98
N THR A 49 17.31 9.95 18.54
CA THR A 49 17.87 8.71 17.98
C THR A 49 17.65 7.60 18.99
N LEU A 50 17.05 6.49 18.57
CA LEU A 50 16.74 5.36 19.44
C LEU A 50 17.19 4.03 18.82
N LEU A 51 17.58 3.11 19.69
CA LEU A 51 17.95 1.74 19.32
C LEU A 51 16.67 0.93 19.07
N LEU A 52 16.65 0.17 17.98
CA LEU A 52 15.51 -0.68 17.61
C LEU A 52 15.56 -2.05 18.25
N ASN A 53 16.76 -2.61 18.42
CA ASN A 53 16.98 -3.91 19.02
C ASN A 53 16.38 -3.95 20.44
N GLY A 54 15.66 -5.03 20.75
CA GLY A 54 15.06 -5.17 22.08
C GLY A 54 13.88 -4.24 22.35
N SER A 55 13.28 -3.66 21.32
CA SER A 55 12.13 -2.74 21.45
C SER A 55 10.91 -3.26 20.69
N LEU A 56 9.80 -2.51 20.74
CA LEU A 56 8.60 -2.74 19.92
C LEU A 56 8.89 -2.85 18.41
N LEU A 57 9.98 -2.26 17.95
CA LEU A 57 10.40 -2.21 16.55
C LEU A 57 11.21 -3.45 16.11
N ASP A 58 11.54 -4.32 17.06
CA ASP A 58 12.17 -5.61 16.87
C ASP A 58 11.11 -6.70 17.06
N VAL A 59 10.43 -7.09 15.99
CA VAL A 59 9.20 -7.92 16.07
C VAL A 59 9.38 -9.23 16.82
N PRO A 60 10.42 -10.06 16.56
CA PRO A 60 10.63 -11.29 17.32
C PRO A 60 10.77 -11.02 18.83
N HIS A 61 11.56 -10.02 19.19
CA HIS A 61 11.73 -9.61 20.58
C HIS A 61 10.42 -9.09 21.18
N ALA A 62 9.71 -8.23 20.45
CA ALA A 62 8.47 -7.62 20.89
C ALA A 62 7.36 -8.66 21.12
N LEU A 63 7.26 -9.69 20.28
CA LEU A 63 6.32 -10.78 20.49
C LEU A 63 6.72 -11.65 21.70
N THR A 64 7.99 -12.00 21.81
CA THR A 64 8.51 -12.88 22.88
C THR A 64 8.43 -12.24 24.27
N ASN A 65 8.69 -10.93 24.35
CA ASN A 65 8.65 -10.18 25.61
C ASN A 65 7.29 -9.53 25.86
N GLY A 66 6.28 -9.88 25.05
CA GLY A 66 4.91 -9.40 25.21
C GLY A 66 4.76 -7.89 25.09
N LEU A 67 5.56 -7.22 24.26
CA LEU A 67 5.33 -5.84 23.80
C LEU A 67 4.30 -5.79 22.65
N LEU A 68 4.29 -6.83 21.81
CA LEU A 68 3.28 -7.10 20.79
C LEU A 68 2.56 -8.40 21.12
N GLU A 69 1.28 -8.45 20.78
CA GLU A 69 0.49 -9.68 20.83
C GLU A 69 -0.30 -9.89 19.54
N LEU A 70 -0.39 -11.16 19.16
CA LEU A 70 -1.23 -11.64 18.07
C LEU A 70 -2.44 -12.35 18.67
N ILE A 71 -3.63 -11.99 18.21
CA ILE A 71 -4.91 -12.54 18.68
C ILE A 71 -5.67 -13.07 17.48
N ASP A 72 -6.15 -14.32 17.54
CA ASP A 72 -7.15 -14.85 16.62
C ASP A 72 -8.53 -14.36 17.06
N LEU A 73 -9.14 -13.47 16.27
CA LEU A 73 -10.42 -12.84 16.62
C LEU A 73 -11.61 -13.76 16.42
N ASP A 74 -11.47 -14.83 15.63
CA ASP A 74 -12.56 -15.77 15.36
C ASP A 74 -12.52 -16.95 16.33
N ALA A 75 -11.34 -17.34 16.83
CA ALA A 75 -11.18 -18.31 17.91
C ALA A 75 -11.14 -17.69 19.32
N ASP A 76 -11.06 -16.35 19.41
CA ASP A 76 -10.86 -15.59 20.66
C ASP A 76 -9.65 -16.11 21.48
N CYS A 77 -8.55 -16.45 20.79
CA CYS A 77 -7.35 -16.99 21.40
C CYS A 77 -6.13 -16.09 21.18
N LYS A 78 -5.26 -16.02 22.20
CA LYS A 78 -4.02 -15.24 22.16
C LYS A 78 -2.83 -16.16 21.95
N PHE A 79 -1.96 -15.79 21.02
CA PHE A 79 -0.69 -16.48 20.83
C PHE A 79 0.34 -15.99 21.86
N VAL A 80 1.04 -16.93 22.49
CA VAL A 80 2.10 -16.66 23.45
C VAL A 80 3.43 -17.09 22.84
N PHE A 81 4.32 -16.14 22.63
CA PHE A 81 5.64 -16.39 22.05
C PHE A 81 6.69 -16.54 23.16
N LYS A 82 7.60 -17.51 23.01
CA LYS A 82 8.71 -17.75 23.94
C LYS A 82 10.02 -17.87 23.18
N SER A 83 11.13 -17.42 23.80
CA SER A 83 12.46 -17.62 23.25
C SER A 83 12.86 -19.09 23.34
N LYS A 84 13.56 -19.62 22.32
CA LYS A 84 14.12 -20.97 22.37
C LYS A 84 15.15 -21.16 23.47
N ASP A 85 15.85 -20.10 23.90
CA ASP A 85 16.87 -20.19 24.95
C ASP A 85 16.28 -20.45 26.35
N GLU A 86 14.98 -20.17 26.52
CA GLU A 86 14.23 -20.58 27.72
C GLU A 86 13.81 -22.07 27.68
N GLY A 87 14.15 -22.77 26.58
CA GLY A 87 13.76 -24.13 26.24
C GLY A 87 14.54 -25.27 26.92
N ILE A 88 14.65 -25.26 28.25
CA ILE A 88 14.66 -26.50 29.05
C ILE A 88 13.43 -26.55 30.01
N ALA A 89 12.58 -25.52 30.03
CA ALA A 89 11.36 -25.56 30.83
C ALA A 89 10.22 -26.27 30.07
N ARG A 90 9.88 -27.47 30.54
CA ARG A 90 8.66 -28.22 30.16
C ARG A 90 7.42 -27.32 30.18
N PRO A 91 6.45 -27.50 29.27
CA PRO A 91 5.18 -26.78 29.35
C PRO A 91 4.43 -27.17 30.61
N THR A 92 4.24 -26.23 31.53
CA THR A 92 3.30 -26.35 32.65
C THR A 92 1.94 -25.86 32.16
N LEU A 93 0.95 -26.76 32.10
CA LEU A 93 -0.45 -26.36 31.92
C LEU A 93 -0.85 -25.45 33.09
N SER A 94 -1.26 -24.22 32.79
CA SER A 94 -1.96 -23.37 33.74
C SER A 94 -3.45 -23.72 33.69
N THR A 95 -3.99 -24.21 34.81
CA THR A 95 -5.42 -24.41 35.01
C THR A 95 -6.07 -23.10 35.46
N GLN A 96 -6.47 -22.26 34.51
CA GLN A 96 -7.58 -21.34 34.69
C GLN A 96 -8.58 -21.50 33.53
N PRO A 97 -9.90 -21.54 33.80
CA PRO A 97 -10.90 -21.79 32.78
C PRO A 97 -11.37 -20.47 32.15
N SER A 98 -10.76 -20.08 31.03
CA SER A 98 -11.38 -19.29 29.93
C SER A 98 -10.38 -18.95 28.83
N ASP A 99 -9.08 -18.92 29.14
CA ASP A 99 -8.08 -18.40 28.21
C ASP A 99 -7.35 -19.56 27.52
N SER A 100 -7.79 -19.89 26.31
CA SER A 100 -7.08 -20.81 25.43
C SER A 100 -5.83 -20.11 24.87
N PHE A 101 -4.63 -20.62 25.20
CA PHE A 101 -3.37 -20.10 24.69
C PHE A 101 -2.68 -21.13 23.81
N ASP A 102 -2.18 -20.68 22.65
CA ASP A 102 -1.24 -21.44 21.83
C ASP A 102 0.18 -20.92 22.08
N ILE A 103 1.08 -21.81 22.52
CA ILE A 103 2.50 -21.48 22.79
C ILE A 103 3.34 -21.71 21.53
N VAL A 104 4.08 -20.69 21.13
CA VAL A 104 4.95 -20.69 19.94
C VAL A 104 6.38 -20.37 20.34
N TYR A 105 7.35 -21.13 19.82
CA TYR A 105 8.77 -20.89 20.05
C TYR A 105 9.40 -20.19 18.84
N LEU A 106 10.11 -19.07 19.05
CA LEU A 106 10.83 -18.35 18.00
C LEU A 106 12.33 -18.66 18.05
N ASP A 107 12.94 -18.86 16.88
CA ASP A 107 14.38 -19.05 16.72
C ASP A 107 15.07 -17.69 16.49
N GLU A 108 15.99 -17.29 17.36
CA GLU A 108 16.78 -16.06 17.14
C GLU A 108 17.82 -16.25 16.02
N ASP A 109 18.25 -17.48 15.74
CA ASP A 109 19.32 -17.78 14.76
C ASP A 109 18.83 -17.99 13.32
N SER A 110 17.52 -18.07 13.10
CA SER A 110 16.93 -18.13 11.75
C SER A 110 16.77 -16.74 11.08
N LEU A 111 17.28 -15.69 11.72
CA LEU A 111 17.30 -14.32 11.20
C LEU A 111 18.28 -14.21 10.03
N VAL A 112 17.75 -14.23 8.80
CA VAL A 112 18.50 -13.92 7.58
C VAL A 112 19.20 -12.57 7.75
N THR A 113 20.53 -12.60 7.63
CA THR A 113 21.37 -11.40 7.65
C THR A 113 20.96 -10.47 6.52
N LEU A 114 20.45 -9.30 6.90
CA LEU A 114 20.03 -8.22 6.00
C LEU A 114 21.19 -7.80 5.09
N ARG A 115 21.06 -8.00 3.77
CA ARG A 115 21.86 -7.26 2.77
C ARG A 115 21.09 -6.00 2.37
N PRO A 116 21.66 -4.80 2.55
CA PRO A 116 21.22 -3.63 1.80
C PRO A 116 21.81 -3.70 0.38
N GLU A 117 20.96 -3.66 -0.65
CA GLU A 117 21.33 -3.18 -2.00
C GLU A 117 21.65 -1.66 -1.86
N ASP A 118 22.75 -1.06 -2.35
CA ASP A 118 23.52 -1.23 -3.59
C ASP A 118 25.04 -0.90 -3.43
N ASP A 119 25.82 -1.33 -4.45
CA ASP A 119 27.14 -0.87 -4.94
C ASP A 119 28.45 -1.07 -4.13
N ASN A 120 29.06 -2.25 -4.29
CA ASN A 120 30.41 -2.48 -4.89
C ASN A 120 31.01 -3.82 -4.41
N LEU A 121 31.48 -4.59 -5.39
CA LEU A 121 32.22 -5.84 -5.18
C LEU A 121 33.57 -5.60 -4.50
N THR A 122 33.69 -6.01 -3.23
CA THR A 122 34.93 -6.61 -2.74
C THR A 122 34.64 -7.63 -1.65
N THR A 123 34.97 -8.88 -1.95
CA THR A 123 34.82 -10.07 -1.12
C THR A 123 35.72 -9.98 0.13
N SER A 124 35.12 -9.86 1.31
CA SER A 124 35.73 -10.27 2.58
C SER A 124 34.68 -10.94 3.47
N ALA A 125 35.11 -11.95 4.23
CA ALA A 125 34.26 -12.90 4.94
C ALA A 125 33.32 -12.24 5.98
N PRO A 126 32.10 -12.77 6.20
CA PRO A 126 31.15 -12.17 7.13
C PRO A 126 31.52 -12.47 8.59
N SER A 127 31.91 -11.42 9.32
CA SER A 127 31.89 -11.41 10.78
C SER A 127 30.44 -11.32 11.26
N ALA A 128 29.99 -12.33 12.00
CA ALA A 128 28.62 -12.54 12.44
C ALA A 128 28.30 -11.78 13.74
N GLN A 129 28.50 -10.45 13.78
CA GLN A 129 27.95 -9.63 14.86
C GLN A 129 26.65 -8.93 14.41
N PRO A 130 25.57 -8.98 15.21
CA PRO A 130 24.31 -8.32 14.87
C PRO A 130 24.55 -6.80 14.79
N LYS A 131 24.32 -6.23 13.61
CA LYS A 131 24.43 -4.78 13.40
C LYS A 131 23.34 -4.07 14.20
N ASN A 132 23.73 -3.07 14.99
CA ASN A 132 22.81 -2.24 15.76
C ASN A 132 21.89 -1.47 14.80
N ARG A 133 20.57 -1.70 14.90
CA ARG A 133 19.59 -0.98 14.10
C ARG A 133 19.13 0.26 14.85
N VAL A 134 19.27 1.42 14.23
CA VAL A 134 18.99 2.72 14.86
C VAL A 134 17.99 3.51 14.03
N LEU A 135 17.07 4.20 14.71
CA LEU A 135 16.10 5.12 14.10
C LEU A 135 16.34 6.55 14.60
N THR A 136 16.49 7.49 13.66
CA THR A 136 16.52 8.91 13.97
C THR A 136 15.22 9.59 13.54
N LEU A 137 14.50 10.14 14.52
CA LEU A 137 13.34 11.02 14.37
C LEU A 137 13.82 12.47 14.30
N LEU A 138 13.77 13.05 13.10
CA LEU A 138 14.20 14.41 12.86
C LEU A 138 13.25 15.44 13.48
N THR A 139 13.76 16.66 13.58
CA THR A 139 13.05 17.78 14.16
C THR A 139 12.06 18.32 13.14
N ARG A 140 10.88 18.70 13.62
CA ARG A 140 9.87 19.31 12.75
C ARG A 140 10.26 20.76 12.52
N GLU A 141 10.84 21.07 11.36
CA GLU A 141 11.15 22.46 11.00
C GLU A 141 9.85 23.30 11.03
N SER A 142 9.94 24.45 11.70
CA SER A 142 8.87 25.42 11.86
C SER A 142 8.52 26.06 10.51
N GLY A 143 7.71 25.38 9.71
CA GLY A 143 7.20 25.92 8.44
C GLY A 143 6.61 24.89 7.47
N GLY A 144 6.99 23.61 7.59
CA GLY A 144 6.50 22.55 6.71
C GLY A 144 5.19 21.91 7.18
N ARG A 145 4.12 21.99 6.38
CA ARG A 145 2.92 21.14 6.55
C ARG A 145 3.32 19.67 6.28
N ARG A 146 3.52 18.89 7.35
CA ARG A 146 3.69 17.41 7.39
C ARG A 146 5.00 16.83 6.82
N LYS A 147 6.10 16.73 7.61
CA LYS A 147 7.32 15.98 7.21
C LYS A 147 8.16 15.31 8.32
N ALA A 148 7.71 15.16 9.57
CA ALA A 148 8.49 14.48 10.62
C ALA A 148 8.01 13.06 10.95
N GLN A 149 7.19 12.47 10.07
CA GLN A 149 6.68 11.12 10.23
C GLN A 149 7.70 10.12 9.67
N LYS A 150 8.15 9.16 10.49
CA LYS A 150 8.92 8.01 10.00
C LYS A 150 7.98 6.81 9.88
N ILE A 151 8.10 6.10 8.77
CA ILE A 151 7.34 4.88 8.48
C ILE A 151 8.34 3.73 8.49
N ILE A 152 8.09 2.72 9.32
CA ILE A 152 9.01 1.59 9.53
C ILE A 152 8.29 0.29 9.21
N PRO A 153 8.73 -0.50 8.22
CA PRO A 153 8.17 -1.82 7.98
C PRO A 153 8.55 -2.76 9.13
N LEU A 154 7.55 -3.41 9.73
CA LEU A 154 7.74 -4.37 10.82
C LEU A 154 8.21 -5.74 10.31
N ARG A 155 7.97 -6.06 9.03
CA ARG A 155 8.26 -7.35 8.40
C ARG A 155 7.64 -8.53 9.15
N ILE A 156 6.43 -8.33 9.67
CA ILE A 156 5.81 -9.29 10.58
C ILE A 156 5.49 -10.63 9.89
N SER A 157 5.28 -10.60 8.58
CA SER A 157 4.87 -11.75 7.78
C SER A 157 5.77 -12.96 7.94
N GLU A 158 7.09 -12.76 7.98
CA GLU A 158 8.06 -13.86 8.14
C GLU A 158 7.89 -14.56 9.49
N THR A 159 7.56 -13.79 10.54
CA THR A 159 7.42 -14.30 11.90
C THR A 159 6.08 -15.00 12.13
N ILE A 160 4.97 -14.47 11.62
CA ILE A 160 3.63 -14.96 11.99
C ILE A 160 2.98 -15.88 10.95
N LYS A 161 3.46 -15.93 9.70
CA LYS A 161 2.79 -16.63 8.59
C LYS A 161 2.38 -18.07 8.92
N HIS A 162 3.23 -18.82 9.59
CA HIS A 162 3.01 -20.23 9.93
C HIS A 162 1.91 -20.45 11.00
N LEU A 163 1.48 -19.39 11.68
CA LEU A 163 0.42 -19.43 12.71
C LEU A 163 -0.97 -19.11 12.15
N LEU A 164 -1.01 -18.48 10.98
CA LEU A 164 -2.23 -17.92 10.42
C LEU A 164 -3.03 -18.99 9.68
N LYS A 165 -4.35 -18.99 9.90
CA LYS A 165 -5.29 -19.90 9.23
C LYS A 165 -6.09 -19.16 8.16
N PRO A 166 -6.27 -19.73 6.95
CA PRO A 166 -7.16 -19.16 5.95
C PRO A 166 -8.58 -18.96 6.48
N GLY A 167 -9.21 -17.84 6.14
CA GLY A 167 -10.58 -17.50 6.53
C GLY A 167 -10.71 -16.88 7.92
N CYS A 168 -9.64 -16.86 8.72
CA CYS A 168 -9.62 -16.25 10.05
C CYS A 168 -9.20 -14.77 9.99
N ARG A 169 -9.63 -14.03 11.01
CA ARG A 169 -9.25 -12.64 11.28
C ARG A 169 -8.35 -12.60 12.49
N TYR A 170 -7.31 -11.79 12.39
CA TYR A 170 -6.32 -11.62 13.44
C TYR A 170 -6.19 -10.15 13.81
N ARG A 171 -5.81 -9.90 15.06
CA ARG A 171 -5.41 -8.59 15.55
C ARG A 171 -3.96 -8.66 15.99
N LEU A 172 -3.15 -7.74 15.47
CA LEU A 172 -1.87 -7.40 16.08
C LEU A 172 -2.08 -6.16 16.94
N GLN A 173 -1.70 -6.20 18.22
CA GLN A 173 -1.78 -5.04 19.09
C GLN A 173 -0.57 -4.90 20.01
N THR A 174 -0.31 -3.67 20.43
CA THR A 174 0.67 -3.37 21.47
C THR A 174 0.05 -3.65 22.84
N THR A 175 0.73 -4.36 23.72
CA THR A 175 0.19 -4.71 25.05
C THR A 175 0.23 -3.54 26.04
N SER A 176 1.17 -2.62 25.85
CA SER A 176 1.39 -1.49 26.73
C SER A 176 1.78 -0.24 25.95
N ILE A 177 1.80 0.90 26.63
CA ILE A 177 2.37 2.13 26.08
C ILE A 177 3.90 2.18 26.18
N ASP A 178 4.54 1.28 26.91
CA ASP A 178 6.00 1.19 26.93
C ASP A 178 6.49 0.60 25.61
N LEU A 179 7.50 1.23 25.02
CA LEU A 179 8.09 0.80 23.75
C LEU A 179 9.21 -0.22 23.93
N GLY A 180 9.64 -0.48 25.17
CA GLY A 180 10.78 -1.35 25.45
C GLY A 180 12.12 -0.79 24.95
N VAL A 181 12.18 0.51 24.63
CA VAL A 181 13.40 1.13 24.11
C VAL A 181 14.45 1.19 25.22
N THR A 182 15.48 0.36 25.09
CA THR A 182 16.58 0.25 26.07
C THR A 182 17.58 1.39 25.99
N TRP A 183 17.69 2.04 24.82
CA TRP A 183 18.63 3.14 24.58
C TRP A 183 18.06 4.20 23.63
N TRP A 184 18.14 5.46 24.02
CA TRP A 184 17.87 6.60 23.14
C TRP A 184 18.59 7.88 23.58
N ARG A 185 18.72 8.84 22.65
CA ARG A 185 19.36 10.13 22.92
C ARG A 185 18.81 11.26 22.07
N TYR A 186 18.88 12.48 22.58
CA TYR A 186 18.76 13.67 21.74
C TYR A 186 19.98 13.84 20.83
N GLY A 187 19.74 14.05 19.54
CA GLY A 187 20.80 14.42 18.59
C GLY A 187 21.16 15.89 18.72
N SER A 188 22.46 16.19 18.72
CA SER A 188 22.97 17.47 18.22
C SER A 188 22.77 17.52 16.70
N GLN A 189 22.61 18.71 16.09
CA GLN A 189 22.50 18.82 14.63
C GLN A 189 23.67 18.10 13.95
N GLY A 190 23.38 16.99 13.27
CA GLY A 190 24.36 16.05 12.73
C GLY A 190 23.96 14.62 13.08
N GLU A 191 23.61 13.82 12.07
CA GLU A 191 23.28 12.40 12.25
C GLU A 191 24.37 11.72 13.06
N LEU A 192 24.00 11.21 14.24
CA LEU A 192 24.86 10.36 15.02
C LEU A 192 25.17 9.13 14.15
N ALA A 193 26.42 9.01 13.70
CA ALA A 193 26.95 7.87 12.94
C ALA A 193 27.08 6.63 13.84
N ILE A 194 25.96 6.21 14.44
CA ILE A 194 25.88 5.10 15.40
C ILE A 194 25.66 3.75 14.68
N LYS A 195 25.37 3.76 13.37
CA LYS A 195 24.99 2.56 12.61
C LYS A 195 26.01 1.41 12.72
N ASP A 196 27.27 1.70 13.04
CA ASP A 196 28.35 0.70 13.16
C ASP A 196 29.07 0.73 14.52
N VAL A 197 28.51 1.39 15.54
CA VAL A 197 29.12 1.45 16.89
C VAL A 197 28.60 0.29 17.73
N PRO A 198 29.48 -0.60 18.26
CA PRO A 198 29.09 -1.63 19.23
C PRO A 198 28.31 -1.05 20.41
N MET A 199 27.34 -1.80 20.94
CA MET A 199 26.44 -1.32 22.01
C MET A 199 27.21 -0.84 23.24
N GLU A 200 28.32 -1.50 23.55
CA GLU A 200 29.24 -1.19 24.65
C GLU A 200 29.94 0.16 24.52
N LEU A 201 30.02 0.70 23.30
CA LEU A 201 30.67 1.97 22.99
C LEU A 201 29.65 3.12 22.80
N LEU A 202 28.36 2.84 22.99
CA LEU A 202 27.34 3.89 22.97
C LEU A 202 27.48 4.79 24.19
N PRO A 203 27.28 6.11 24.04
CA PRO A 203 27.23 6.99 25.18
C PRO A 203 26.00 6.65 26.05
N PRO A 204 25.96 7.07 27.33
CA PRO A 204 24.82 6.81 28.20
C PRO A 204 23.48 7.25 27.57
N SER A 205 22.45 6.42 27.72
CA SER A 205 21.08 6.74 27.32
C SER A 205 20.56 7.91 28.14
N GLU A 206 19.59 8.63 27.59
CA GLU A 206 18.79 9.59 28.34
C GLU A 206 17.98 8.86 29.43
N PRO A 207 17.76 9.49 30.60
CA PRO A 207 17.16 8.84 31.76
C PRO A 207 15.64 8.67 31.66
N ALA A 208 15.01 9.19 30.62
CA ALA A 208 13.56 9.12 30.43
C ALA A 208 13.17 7.83 29.69
N THR A 209 11.99 7.29 29.96
CA THR A 209 11.44 6.16 29.20
C THR A 209 10.72 6.64 27.95
N MET A 210 10.85 5.91 26.84
CA MET A 210 10.08 6.20 25.62
C MET A 210 8.75 5.45 25.66
N VAL A 211 7.65 6.18 25.53
CA VAL A 211 6.30 5.62 25.59
C VAL A 211 5.47 6.03 24.37
N ALA A 212 4.56 5.17 23.92
CA ALA A 212 3.51 5.53 23.00
C ALA A 212 2.51 6.48 23.67
N THR A 213 1.85 7.33 22.87
CA THR A 213 0.71 8.13 23.36
C THR A 213 -0.51 7.28 23.72
N GLN A 214 -0.63 6.10 23.10
CA GLN A 214 -1.72 5.16 23.30
C GLN A 214 -1.32 3.77 22.81
N VAL A 215 -2.00 2.75 23.31
CA VAL A 215 -1.99 1.40 22.72
C VAL A 215 -2.55 1.49 21.30
N CYS A 216 -1.94 0.77 20.36
CA CYS A 216 -2.40 0.68 18.98
C CYS A 216 -2.62 -0.77 18.56
N HIS A 217 -3.58 -0.99 17.67
CA HIS A 217 -3.88 -2.29 17.12
C HIS A 217 -4.20 -2.19 15.63
N ARG A 218 -4.07 -3.32 14.94
CA ARG A 218 -4.53 -3.46 13.56
C ARG A 218 -5.10 -4.85 13.34
N ASP A 219 -6.31 -4.87 12.80
CA ASP A 219 -7.03 -6.08 12.44
C ASP A 219 -6.76 -6.37 10.96
N PHE A 220 -6.55 -7.64 10.62
CA PHE A 220 -6.41 -8.12 9.25
C PHE A 220 -7.08 -9.48 9.08
N SER A 221 -7.39 -9.82 7.84
CA SER A 221 -7.99 -11.10 7.46
C SER A 221 -6.97 -11.94 6.69
N VAL A 222 -7.07 -13.27 6.80
CA VAL A 222 -6.13 -14.18 6.14
C VAL A 222 -6.86 -14.95 5.05
N VAL A 223 -6.25 -15.04 3.88
CA VAL A 223 -6.73 -15.87 2.78
C VAL A 223 -5.64 -16.86 2.38
N GLU A 224 -6.06 -18.02 1.87
CA GLU A 224 -5.13 -19.03 1.37
C GLU A 224 -4.33 -18.51 0.17
N SER A 225 -5.04 -17.93 -0.79
CA SER A 225 -4.45 -17.28 -1.94
C SER A 225 -5.38 -16.18 -2.46
N LEU A 226 -4.82 -15.04 -2.85
CA LEU A 226 -5.58 -14.04 -3.58
C LEU A 226 -5.73 -14.43 -5.06
N PRO A 227 -6.88 -14.13 -5.68
CA PRO A 227 -7.08 -14.44 -7.09
C PRO A 227 -6.16 -13.56 -7.95
N VAL A 228 -5.53 -14.16 -8.94
CA VAL A 228 -4.65 -13.46 -9.89
C VAL A 228 -5.50 -12.62 -10.85
N PRO A 229 -5.19 -11.32 -11.07
CA PRO A 229 -5.89 -10.50 -12.04
C PRO A 229 -5.88 -11.13 -13.45
N PRO A 230 -6.99 -11.03 -14.21
CA PRO A 230 -7.04 -11.48 -15.58
C PRO A 230 -6.03 -10.72 -16.44
N SER A 231 -5.57 -11.34 -17.51
CA SER A 231 -4.78 -10.62 -18.50
C SER A 231 -5.71 -9.92 -19.49
N VAL A 232 -5.44 -8.64 -19.74
CA VAL A 232 -6.20 -7.81 -20.68
C VAL A 232 -5.19 -7.10 -21.57
N TYR A 233 -5.43 -7.16 -22.88
CA TYR A 233 -4.66 -6.41 -23.87
C TYR A 233 -5.45 -5.16 -24.28
N ILE A 234 -4.78 -4.02 -24.32
CA ILE A 234 -5.39 -2.75 -24.76
C ILE A 234 -4.54 -2.18 -25.88
N SER A 235 -5.19 -1.80 -26.98
CA SER A 235 -4.54 -1.08 -28.09
C SER A 235 -5.21 0.27 -28.36
N LEU A 236 -4.43 1.23 -28.85
CA LEU A 236 -4.86 2.60 -29.12
C LEU A 236 -4.55 2.99 -30.57
N ALA A 237 -5.54 3.58 -31.26
CA ALA A 237 -5.33 4.14 -32.59
C ALA A 237 -6.07 5.48 -32.73
N LEU A 238 -5.42 6.49 -33.34
CA LEU A 238 -6.06 7.78 -33.64
C LEU A 238 -6.13 7.99 -35.14
N SER A 239 -7.31 8.25 -35.66
CA SER A 239 -7.53 8.51 -37.08
C SER A 239 -8.40 9.76 -37.31
N PRO A 240 -7.95 10.73 -38.13
CA PRO A 240 -6.59 10.84 -38.67
C PRO A 240 -5.53 11.19 -37.60
N PRO A 241 -4.24 10.94 -37.86
CA PRO A 241 -3.13 11.35 -36.99
C PRO A 241 -2.83 12.86 -37.07
N VAL A 242 -3.39 13.57 -38.06
CA VAL A 242 -3.33 15.03 -38.15
C VAL A 242 -4.67 15.58 -37.68
N VAL A 243 -4.64 16.27 -36.55
CA VAL A 243 -5.82 16.83 -35.90
C VAL A 243 -5.93 18.31 -36.23
N TYR A 244 -7.05 18.71 -36.82
CA TYR A 244 -7.35 20.10 -37.10
C TYR A 244 -8.30 20.67 -36.05
N ARG A 245 -8.04 21.89 -35.55
CA ARG A 245 -8.94 22.54 -34.57
C ARG A 245 -10.36 22.77 -35.09
N SER A 246 -10.53 22.87 -36.41
CA SER A 246 -11.86 22.92 -37.07
C SER A 246 -12.72 21.70 -36.74
N GLY A 247 -12.10 20.55 -36.48
CA GLY A 247 -12.76 19.27 -36.27
C GLY A 247 -13.15 18.54 -37.55
N ASP A 248 -12.64 18.98 -38.72
CA ASP A 248 -12.90 18.33 -40.01
C ASP A 248 -11.57 17.89 -40.69
N PRO A 249 -11.37 16.59 -40.97
CA PRO A 249 -12.22 15.47 -40.56
C PRO A 249 -12.15 15.25 -39.04
N THR A 250 -13.23 14.70 -38.47
CA THR A 250 -13.33 14.48 -37.03
C THR A 250 -12.34 13.40 -36.59
N PRO A 251 -11.37 13.71 -35.71
CA PRO A 251 -10.45 12.71 -35.20
C PRO A 251 -11.15 11.79 -34.21
N THR A 252 -11.06 10.50 -34.48
CA THR A 252 -11.58 9.43 -33.64
C THR A 252 -10.43 8.68 -33.02
N LEU A 253 -10.42 8.61 -31.69
CA LEU A 253 -9.55 7.73 -30.93
C LEU A 253 -10.29 6.41 -30.73
N GLU A 254 -9.79 5.35 -31.36
CA GLU A 254 -10.23 3.99 -31.18
C GLU A 254 -9.41 3.33 -30.07
N ILE A 255 -10.10 2.65 -29.17
CA ILE A 255 -9.51 1.88 -28.07
C ILE A 255 -10.08 0.48 -28.17
N SER A 256 -9.24 -0.52 -28.38
CA SER A 256 -9.64 -1.92 -28.40
C SER A 256 -9.14 -2.60 -27.13
N ILE A 257 -10.05 -3.24 -26.39
CA ILE A 257 -9.76 -3.90 -25.12
C ILE A 257 -10.16 -5.37 -25.25
N THR A 258 -9.19 -6.27 -25.17
CA THR A 258 -9.41 -7.71 -25.34
C THR A 258 -9.05 -8.46 -24.08
N ASN A 259 -9.99 -9.22 -23.54
CA ASN A 259 -9.70 -10.21 -22.49
C ASN A 259 -8.93 -11.38 -23.11
N THR A 260 -7.71 -11.61 -22.65
CA THR A 260 -6.84 -12.68 -23.17
C THR A 260 -6.94 -13.97 -22.35
N ALA A 261 -7.72 -13.96 -21.26
CA ALA A 261 -8.05 -15.17 -20.51
C ALA A 261 -9.07 -16.05 -21.25
N ASP A 262 -9.23 -17.28 -20.78
CA ASP A 262 -10.14 -18.31 -21.29
C ASP A 262 -11.57 -18.18 -20.75
N GLN A 263 -11.80 -17.29 -19.78
CA GLN A 263 -13.08 -17.10 -19.10
C GLN A 263 -13.53 -15.63 -19.16
N PRO A 264 -14.85 -15.37 -19.21
CA PRO A 264 -15.37 -14.01 -19.18
C PRO A 264 -14.95 -13.29 -17.89
N VAL A 265 -14.64 -12.01 -18.02
CA VAL A 265 -14.34 -11.14 -16.88
C VAL A 265 -15.29 -9.97 -16.85
N THR A 266 -15.89 -9.72 -15.69
CA THR A 266 -16.67 -8.53 -15.41
C THR A 266 -15.90 -7.55 -14.56
N MET A 267 -15.94 -6.28 -14.94
CA MET A 267 -15.19 -5.19 -14.31
C MET A 267 -16.09 -4.01 -13.97
N ILE A 268 -15.69 -3.22 -12.97
CA ILE A 268 -16.34 -1.94 -12.68
C ILE A 268 -15.75 -0.85 -13.56
N SER A 269 -16.57 -0.21 -14.38
CA SER A 269 -16.16 0.75 -15.38
C SER A 269 -16.19 2.21 -14.92
N PHE A 270 -16.83 2.55 -13.80
CA PHE A 270 -16.80 3.91 -13.23
C PHE A 270 -17.22 3.97 -11.76
N GLY A 271 -16.82 5.06 -11.10
CA GLY A 271 -17.02 5.27 -9.66
C GLY A 271 -15.82 4.83 -8.82
N SER A 272 -15.94 5.00 -7.50
CA SER A 272 -14.99 4.45 -6.52
C SER A 272 -14.90 2.94 -6.71
N GLN A 273 -13.82 2.27 -6.30
CA GLN A 273 -13.69 0.82 -6.50
C GLN A 273 -13.12 0.15 -5.25
N PRO A 274 -13.75 -0.92 -4.72
CA PRO A 274 -13.29 -1.58 -3.52
C PRO A 274 -12.34 -2.72 -3.91
N HIS A 275 -11.10 -2.39 -4.24
CA HIS A 275 -10.03 -3.37 -4.41
C HIS A 275 -8.98 -3.18 -3.30
N ILE A 276 -8.12 -4.18 -3.15
CA ILE A 276 -6.95 -4.13 -2.28
C ILE A 276 -5.96 -3.14 -2.90
N SER A 277 -6.01 -1.86 -2.54
CA SER A 277 -5.10 -0.88 -3.13
C SER A 277 -3.88 -0.65 -2.24
N PRO A 278 -2.65 -0.78 -2.79
CA PRO A 278 -1.42 -0.57 -2.03
C PRO A 278 -1.23 0.86 -1.53
N THR A 279 -2.03 1.81 -2.02
CA THR A 279 -2.04 3.21 -1.62
C THR A 279 -3.47 3.70 -1.60
N HIS A 280 -3.80 4.69 -0.77
CA HIS A 280 -5.06 5.44 -0.91
C HIS A 280 -5.04 6.18 -2.26
N THR A 281 -5.32 5.48 -3.38
CA THR A 281 -5.50 6.13 -4.67
C THR A 281 -6.70 7.04 -4.52
N GLN A 282 -6.49 8.33 -4.76
CA GLN A 282 -7.55 9.32 -4.70
C GLN A 282 -8.63 8.86 -5.67
N SER A 283 -9.85 8.67 -5.15
CA SER A 283 -10.96 8.08 -5.89
C SER A 283 -11.21 8.88 -7.17
N ASN A 284 -10.85 8.31 -8.31
CA ASN A 284 -11.22 8.84 -9.61
C ASN A 284 -12.60 8.28 -9.98
N ASN A 285 -13.60 9.15 -10.01
CA ASN A 285 -14.99 8.77 -10.32
C ASN A 285 -15.31 8.80 -11.82
N HIS A 286 -14.34 9.17 -12.67
CA HIS A 286 -14.54 9.21 -14.11
C HIS A 286 -14.75 7.82 -14.69
N ALA A 287 -15.45 7.77 -15.81
CA ALA A 287 -15.60 6.56 -16.59
C ALA A 287 -14.25 6.13 -17.17
N ARG A 288 -13.91 4.86 -16.93
CA ARG A 288 -12.72 4.20 -17.43
C ARG A 288 -12.92 3.81 -18.89
N VAL A 289 -11.83 3.48 -19.58
CA VAL A 289 -11.88 3.10 -21.01
C VAL A 289 -12.72 1.87 -21.31
N ILE A 290 -13.02 1.02 -20.32
CA ILE A 290 -13.94 -0.12 -20.45
C ILE A 290 -15.42 0.25 -20.33
N SER A 291 -15.77 1.52 -20.09
CA SER A 291 -17.16 1.94 -19.86
C SER A 291 -17.99 1.94 -21.14
N THR A 292 -19.03 1.11 -21.19
CA THR A 292 -20.02 1.11 -22.30
C THR A 292 -21.22 2.03 -22.04
N GLY A 293 -21.45 2.45 -20.80
CA GLY A 293 -22.66 3.18 -20.39
C GLY A 293 -22.45 4.67 -20.09
N ALA A 294 -21.20 5.10 -19.94
CA ALA A 294 -20.83 6.47 -19.61
C ALA A 294 -19.73 6.97 -20.55
N LYS A 295 -19.76 8.28 -20.81
CA LYS A 295 -18.81 8.98 -21.69
C LYS A 295 -17.40 8.89 -21.11
N ILE A 296 -16.46 8.33 -21.88
CA ILE A 296 -15.07 8.17 -21.48
C ILE A 296 -14.40 9.56 -21.41
N SER A 297 -13.80 9.86 -20.26
CA SER A 297 -13.07 11.12 -20.05
C SER A 297 -11.67 11.06 -20.66
N LEU A 298 -11.19 12.17 -21.20
CA LEU A 298 -9.79 12.28 -21.65
C LEU A 298 -8.79 12.26 -20.49
N GLU A 299 -9.23 12.37 -19.25
CA GLU A 299 -8.38 12.19 -18.08
C GLU A 299 -7.89 10.74 -17.90
N ASN A 300 -8.42 9.79 -18.66
CA ASN A 300 -7.82 8.46 -18.80
C ASN A 300 -6.50 8.50 -19.59
N PHE A 301 -6.20 9.58 -20.30
CA PHE A 301 -5.02 9.68 -21.16
C PHE A 301 -4.06 10.75 -20.64
N SER A 302 -2.77 10.48 -20.83
CA SER A 302 -1.72 11.48 -20.76
C SER A 302 -1.50 12.03 -22.17
N ILE A 303 -1.56 13.36 -22.32
CA ILE A 303 -1.25 14.05 -23.57
C ILE A 303 -0.06 14.96 -23.31
N THR A 304 1.09 14.64 -23.89
CA THR A 304 2.35 15.36 -23.68
C THR A 304 2.80 16.05 -24.96
N HIS A 305 3.13 17.33 -24.88
CA HIS A 305 3.78 18.04 -25.98
C HIS A 305 5.20 17.51 -26.16
N MET A 306 5.58 17.08 -27.37
CA MET A 306 6.87 16.41 -27.58
C MET A 306 8.08 17.31 -27.38
N THR A 307 8.02 18.57 -27.84
CA THR A 307 9.15 19.50 -27.73
C THR A 307 9.46 19.95 -26.30
N CYS A 308 8.44 20.28 -25.49
CA CYS A 308 8.65 20.82 -24.15
C CYS A 308 8.37 19.81 -23.01
N GLY A 309 7.88 18.61 -23.33
CA GLY A 309 7.55 17.58 -22.34
C GLY A 309 6.37 17.93 -21.43
N LYS A 310 5.64 19.03 -21.69
CA LYS A 310 4.53 19.48 -20.85
C LYS A 310 3.29 18.60 -21.07
N GLU A 311 2.72 18.10 -19.98
CA GLU A 311 1.43 17.40 -19.98
C GLU A 311 0.27 18.40 -20.03
N MET A 312 -0.66 18.18 -20.95
CA MET A 312 -1.73 19.13 -21.27
C MET A 312 -3.07 18.79 -20.60
N VAL A 313 -3.25 17.53 -20.17
CA VAL A 313 -4.47 17.08 -19.48
C VAL A 313 -4.08 16.75 -18.05
N GLN A 314 -4.61 17.49 -17.08
CA GLN A 314 -4.38 17.18 -15.67
C GLN A 314 -5.45 16.21 -15.15
N GLU A 315 -5.07 15.32 -14.24
CA GLU A 315 -6.06 14.52 -13.51
C GLU A 315 -6.88 15.39 -12.57
N SER A 316 -8.21 15.29 -12.66
CA SER A 316 -9.09 15.89 -11.67
C SER A 316 -9.59 14.81 -10.71
N TYR A 317 -9.42 15.07 -9.42
CA TYR A 317 -9.94 14.21 -8.37
C TYR A 317 -11.24 14.81 -7.88
N THR A 318 -12.36 14.17 -8.22
CA THR A 318 -13.67 14.53 -7.70
C THR A 318 -14.12 13.46 -6.72
N CYS A 319 -14.48 13.86 -5.50
CA CYS A 319 -15.08 12.96 -4.53
C CYS A 319 -16.60 12.94 -4.75
N VAL A 320 -17.14 11.81 -5.20
CA VAL A 320 -18.57 11.57 -5.30
C VAL A 320 -18.94 10.51 -4.28
N LEU A 321 -19.90 10.84 -3.41
CA LEU A 321 -20.51 9.87 -2.50
C LEU A 321 -21.32 8.88 -3.33
N GLN A 322 -20.86 7.64 -3.40
CA GLN A 322 -21.54 6.61 -4.18
C GLN A 322 -22.60 5.90 -3.34
N VAL A 323 -23.85 5.90 -3.82
CA VAL A 323 -24.99 5.19 -3.20
C VAL A 323 -25.21 3.86 -3.93
N GLY A 324 -24.42 2.85 -3.56
CA GLY A 324 -24.54 1.49 -4.09
C GLY A 324 -23.98 1.29 -5.50
N TRP A 325 -23.99 0.03 -5.96
CA TRP A 325 -23.52 -0.36 -7.29
C TRP A 325 -24.69 -0.60 -8.23
N GLN A 326 -24.67 0.05 -9.39
CA GLN A 326 -25.69 -0.03 -10.42
C GLN A 326 -25.23 -0.92 -11.57
N ARG A 327 -26.15 -1.65 -12.22
CA ARG A 327 -25.83 -2.55 -13.34
C ARG A 327 -25.00 -1.89 -14.45
N ARG A 328 -25.29 -0.62 -14.76
CA ARG A 328 -24.56 0.17 -15.77
C ARG A 328 -23.07 0.38 -15.46
N GLN A 329 -22.64 0.18 -14.21
CA GLN A 329 -21.24 0.29 -13.80
C GLN A 329 -20.43 -0.96 -14.12
N PHE A 330 -21.05 -2.05 -14.54
CA PHE A 330 -20.38 -3.30 -14.83
C PHE A 330 -20.24 -3.50 -16.33
N THR A 331 -19.06 -3.91 -16.77
CA THR A 331 -18.78 -4.29 -18.15
C THR A 331 -18.17 -5.68 -18.17
N THR A 332 -18.71 -6.56 -19.00
CA THR A 332 -18.19 -7.92 -19.21
C THR A 332 -17.38 -7.94 -20.50
N LEU A 333 -16.18 -8.50 -20.42
CA LEU A 333 -15.35 -8.83 -21.57
C LEU A 333 -15.36 -10.33 -21.79
N GLU A 334 -15.86 -10.75 -22.95
CA GLU A 334 -15.81 -12.14 -23.37
C GLU A 334 -14.37 -12.52 -23.80
N PRO A 335 -13.96 -13.79 -23.60
CA PRO A 335 -12.66 -14.29 -24.04
C PRO A 335 -12.39 -14.01 -25.52
N GLY A 336 -11.28 -13.34 -25.82
CA GLY A 336 -10.84 -13.07 -27.19
C GLY A 336 -11.72 -12.11 -28.00
N VAL A 337 -12.82 -11.59 -27.46
CA VAL A 337 -13.69 -10.63 -28.16
C VAL A 337 -13.28 -9.21 -27.78
N PRO A 338 -12.83 -8.38 -28.75
CA PRO A 338 -12.44 -7.01 -28.46
C PRO A 338 -13.67 -6.14 -28.14
N LEU A 339 -13.61 -5.44 -27.02
CA LEU A 339 -14.46 -4.27 -26.75
C LEU A 339 -13.83 -3.06 -27.42
N VAL A 340 -14.46 -2.56 -28.49
CA VAL A 340 -14.02 -1.37 -29.20
C VAL A 340 -14.78 -0.14 -28.68
N GLN A 341 -14.04 0.89 -28.31
CA GLN A 341 -14.57 2.19 -27.91
C GLN A 341 -14.04 3.26 -28.85
N GLU A 342 -14.96 4.03 -29.42
CA GLU A 342 -14.64 5.18 -30.27
C GLU A 342 -14.91 6.48 -29.52
N ILE A 343 -13.89 7.32 -29.40
CA ILE A 343 -13.97 8.61 -28.75
C ILE A 343 -13.75 9.70 -29.80
N ASP A 344 -14.74 10.58 -29.96
CA ASP A 344 -14.54 11.84 -30.67
C ASP A 344 -13.50 12.68 -29.90
N PHE A 345 -12.28 12.70 -30.41
CA PHE A 345 -11.12 13.18 -29.69
C PHE A 345 -11.23 14.68 -29.39
N LEU A 346 -11.82 15.46 -30.30
CA LEU A 346 -11.94 16.91 -30.12
C LEU A 346 -13.16 17.33 -29.32
N LYS A 347 -14.31 16.65 -29.41
CA LYS A 347 -15.49 16.98 -28.59
C LYS A 347 -15.27 16.70 -27.11
N ASN A 348 -14.38 15.76 -26.79
CA ASN A 348 -14.02 15.42 -25.42
C ASN A 348 -12.93 16.33 -24.84
N ALA A 349 -12.28 17.12 -25.69
CA ALA A 349 -11.08 17.87 -25.35
C ALA A 349 -11.28 19.39 -25.39
N ILE A 350 -12.07 19.92 -24.47
CA ILE A 350 -12.21 21.39 -24.32
C ILE A 350 -10.82 22.03 -24.11
N ALA A 351 -9.92 21.35 -23.39
CA ALA A 351 -8.53 21.76 -23.21
C ALA A 351 -7.69 21.76 -24.52
N ILE A 352 -7.87 20.77 -25.41
CA ILE A 352 -7.20 20.76 -26.73
C ILE A 352 -7.72 21.93 -27.60
N ARG A 353 -9.02 22.21 -27.55
CA ARG A 353 -9.63 23.27 -28.35
C ARG A 353 -9.24 24.68 -27.90
N ALA A 354 -9.00 24.91 -26.61
CA ALA A 354 -8.82 26.25 -26.06
C ALA A 354 -7.39 26.60 -25.60
N GLY A 355 -6.48 25.63 -25.43
CA GLY A 355 -5.19 25.89 -24.77
C GLY A 355 -3.98 25.09 -25.23
N MET A 356 -4.07 24.32 -26.32
CA MET A 356 -2.94 23.58 -26.89
C MET A 356 -2.44 24.24 -28.17
N ASP A 357 -1.15 24.60 -28.19
CA ASP A 357 -0.47 25.18 -29.35
C ASP A 357 -0.39 24.20 -30.53
N ALA A 358 -0.18 24.70 -31.75
CA ALA A 358 0.11 23.82 -32.87
C ALA A 358 1.44 23.09 -32.64
N GLY A 359 1.49 21.78 -32.88
CA GLY A 359 2.66 20.97 -32.53
C GLY A 359 2.44 19.47 -32.60
N GLU A 360 3.47 18.72 -32.23
CA GLU A 360 3.43 17.26 -32.12
C GLU A 360 3.21 16.83 -30.67
N TYR A 361 2.28 15.91 -30.51
CA TYR A 361 1.81 15.43 -29.23
C TYR A 361 1.86 13.92 -29.16
N LYS A 362 2.13 13.43 -27.96
CA LYS A 362 2.11 12.03 -27.61
C LYS A 362 0.92 11.75 -26.70
N LEU A 363 0.12 10.77 -27.07
CA LEU A 363 -1.02 10.27 -26.30
C LEU A 363 -0.72 8.88 -25.77
N ARG A 364 -0.93 8.67 -24.46
CA ARG A 364 -0.80 7.37 -23.79
C ARG A 364 -1.99 7.13 -22.87
N LEU A 365 -2.39 5.87 -22.72
CA LEU A 365 -3.36 5.48 -21.69
C LEU A 365 -2.68 5.52 -20.32
N ARG A 366 -3.31 6.16 -19.34
CA ARG A 366 -2.85 6.13 -17.95
C ARG A 366 -3.20 4.79 -17.32
N ALA A 367 -2.27 4.23 -16.54
CA ALA A 367 -2.52 3.04 -15.75
C ALA A 367 -3.66 3.30 -14.74
N ARG A 368 -4.70 2.46 -14.77
CA ARG A 368 -5.90 2.63 -13.94
C ARG A 368 -6.30 1.31 -13.28
N ASP A 369 -6.48 1.34 -11.96
CA ASP A 369 -6.78 0.22 -11.06
C ASP A 369 -8.25 -0.23 -11.04
N VAL A 370 -8.58 -1.40 -11.59
CA VAL A 370 -9.95 -1.86 -11.76
C VAL A 370 -10.28 -3.05 -10.88
N TRP A 371 -11.43 -3.01 -10.22
CA TRP A 371 -12.07 -4.17 -9.61
C TRP A 371 -12.63 -5.07 -10.71
N TRP A 372 -12.46 -6.38 -10.52
CA TRP A 372 -12.78 -7.38 -11.52
C TRP A 372 -13.33 -8.68 -10.88
N HIS A 373 -14.04 -9.49 -11.64
CA HIS A 373 -14.53 -10.80 -11.23
C HIS A 373 -14.74 -11.72 -12.43
N TRP A 374 -14.39 -13.00 -12.27
CA TRP A 374 -14.66 -14.04 -13.25
C TRP A 374 -16.16 -14.28 -13.43
N GLY A 375 -16.62 -14.48 -14.65
CA GLY A 375 -18.03 -14.64 -14.96
C GLY A 375 -18.68 -13.39 -15.54
N THR A 376 -19.94 -13.54 -15.93
CA THR A 376 -20.72 -12.50 -16.60
C THR A 376 -21.36 -11.53 -15.61
N LYS A 377 -21.69 -10.32 -16.07
CA LYS A 377 -22.43 -9.34 -15.24
C LYS A 377 -23.81 -9.86 -14.85
N GLU A 378 -24.39 -10.75 -15.66
CA GLU A 378 -25.65 -11.44 -15.39
C GLU A 378 -25.52 -12.35 -14.15
N GLU A 379 -24.50 -13.21 -14.11
CA GLU A 379 -24.21 -14.11 -12.98
C GLU A 379 -23.91 -13.33 -11.68
N ILE A 380 -23.14 -12.24 -11.79
CA ILE A 380 -22.73 -11.43 -10.64
C ILE A 380 -23.91 -10.66 -10.02
N LEU A 381 -24.85 -10.21 -10.85
CA LEU A 381 -25.96 -9.34 -10.44
C LEU A 381 -27.29 -10.07 -10.29
N GLU A 382 -27.32 -11.39 -10.47
CA GLU A 382 -28.55 -12.18 -10.41
C GLU A 382 -29.29 -11.97 -9.08
N GLY A 383 -30.58 -11.65 -9.17
CA GLY A 383 -31.49 -11.50 -8.03
C GLY A 383 -31.31 -10.26 -7.13
N LYS A 384 -30.45 -9.28 -7.48
CA LYS A 384 -30.18 -8.12 -6.61
C LYS A 384 -30.14 -6.78 -7.38
N PRO A 385 -31.25 -6.01 -7.40
CA PRO A 385 -31.24 -4.64 -7.92
C PRO A 385 -30.49 -3.72 -6.93
N GLY A 386 -29.17 -3.65 -7.07
CA GLY A 386 -28.30 -2.83 -6.22
C GLY A 386 -27.67 -3.63 -5.09
N THR A 387 -26.56 -4.31 -5.39
CA THR A 387 -25.74 -4.96 -4.35
C THR A 387 -25.00 -3.90 -3.54
N LYS A 388 -25.07 -3.95 -2.20
CA LYS A 388 -24.18 -3.14 -1.33
C LYS A 388 -22.78 -3.75 -1.20
N ARG A 389 -22.63 -5.05 -1.50
CA ARG A 389 -21.37 -5.80 -1.40
C ARG A 389 -21.07 -6.47 -2.73
N LEU A 390 -19.86 -6.29 -3.24
CA LEU A 390 -19.40 -7.00 -4.43
C LEU A 390 -19.08 -8.46 -4.10
N PRO A 391 -19.26 -9.39 -5.04
CA PRO A 391 -18.96 -10.80 -4.84
C PRO A 391 -17.44 -11.07 -4.82
N GLY A 392 -17.07 -12.25 -4.33
CA GLY A 392 -15.71 -12.78 -4.48
C GLY A 392 -14.66 -12.23 -3.51
N GLY A 393 -15.08 -11.58 -2.42
CA GLY A 393 -14.17 -11.15 -1.36
C GLY A 393 -13.18 -10.07 -1.79
N PRO A 394 -12.05 -9.92 -1.07
CA PRO A 394 -11.04 -8.92 -1.39
C PRO A 394 -10.24 -9.34 -2.62
N LYS A 395 -9.92 -8.38 -3.50
CA LYS A 395 -9.25 -8.64 -4.77
C LYS A 395 -8.13 -7.65 -5.05
N PRO A 396 -6.98 -8.09 -5.57
CA PRO A 396 -5.98 -7.19 -6.11
C PRO A 396 -6.55 -6.44 -7.33
N PRO A 397 -6.13 -5.18 -7.57
CA PRO A 397 -6.58 -4.43 -8.73
C PRO A 397 -6.06 -5.06 -10.01
N LEU A 398 -6.90 -5.07 -11.04
CA LEU A 398 -6.48 -5.22 -12.43
C LEU A 398 -5.99 -3.87 -12.92
N ILE A 399 -4.76 -3.76 -13.40
CA ILE A 399 -4.28 -2.50 -13.99
C ILE A 399 -4.65 -2.45 -15.47
N LEU A 400 -5.53 -1.53 -15.84
CA LEU A 400 -5.76 -1.18 -17.25
C LEU A 400 -4.63 -0.26 -17.70
N ALA A 401 -3.72 -0.80 -18.49
CA ALA A 401 -2.63 -0.05 -19.12
C ALA A 401 -2.47 -0.49 -20.58
N SER A 402 -1.84 0.37 -21.37
CA SER A 402 -1.48 0.11 -22.76
C SER A 402 -0.04 0.53 -22.95
N ASP A 403 0.74 -0.30 -23.64
CA ASP A 403 2.10 0.05 -24.04
C ASP A 403 2.13 0.93 -25.29
N ASP A 404 1.00 1.03 -26.01
CA ASP A 404 0.88 1.86 -27.20
C ASP A 404 1.09 3.36 -26.90
N GLU A 405 1.81 4.00 -27.82
CA GLU A 405 2.02 5.44 -27.84
C GLU A 405 1.51 6.00 -29.16
N VAL A 406 0.48 6.84 -29.09
CA VAL A 406 -0.12 7.43 -30.28
C VAL A 406 0.45 8.83 -30.49
N ILE A 407 1.11 9.04 -31.63
CA ILE A 407 1.66 10.35 -32.00
C ILE A 407 0.67 11.04 -32.93
N PHE A 408 0.36 12.30 -32.64
CA PHE A 408 -0.50 13.11 -33.48
C PHE A 408 0.00 14.55 -33.61
N ARG A 409 -0.40 15.21 -34.70
CA ARG A 409 -0.02 16.61 -34.97
C ARG A 409 -1.25 17.49 -34.92
N LEU A 410 -1.23 18.50 -34.05
CA LEU A 410 -2.27 19.54 -33.97
C LEU A 410 -1.93 20.68 -34.93
N LYS A 411 -2.87 21.02 -35.82
CA LYS A 411 -2.76 22.16 -36.75
C LYS A 411 -3.93 23.13 -36.60
N GLU A 412 -3.66 24.40 -36.86
CA GLU A 412 -4.71 25.40 -37.09
C GLU A 412 -5.22 25.28 -38.53
N HIS A 413 -6.51 25.50 -38.73
CA HIS A 413 -7.06 25.63 -40.07
C HIS A 413 -6.77 27.06 -40.52
N THR A 414 -5.90 27.22 -41.53
CA THR A 414 -5.72 28.50 -42.23
C THR A 414 -6.95 28.89 -43.02
#